data_AF-A0A0D0E3Y0-F1
#
_entry.id   AF-A0A0D0E3Y0-F1
#
_cell.length_a   1.000
_cell.length_b   1.000
_cell.length_c   1.000
_cell.angle_alpha   90.00
_cell.angle_beta   90.00
_cell.angle_gamma   90.00
#
_symmetry.space_group_name_H-M   'P 1'
#
loop_
_entity.id
_entity.type
_entity.pdbx_description
1 polymer ?
#
loop_
_entity_poly.entity_id
_entity_poly.type
_entity_poly.pdbx_seq_one_letter_code
_entity_poly.pdbx_strand_id
1 'polypeptide(L)'
;FINMLRVSPEVFQSILGLIDDHPIFYNQSGNPQEAIEVQLGVTLYWMGQYGNGASLEDIAWFAGGSEGAVDLYTQCCFHAIESLHDAFVCLPTVKEKEEEKCWMDEHLGFKDTWCDGWVMYDGTIFVLHAKPGILISPANLIMG
;
A
#
# COMPACT_ATOMS: atom_id res chain seq x y z
N PHE A 1 3.42 2.39 23.10
CA PHE A 1 2.59 2.69 21.93
C PHE A 1 3.29 2.30 20.62
N ILE A 2 4.43 2.91 20.23
CA ILE A 2 5.12 2.62 18.95
C ILE A 2 5.47 1.13 18.75
N ASN A 3 5.91 0.42 19.80
CA ASN A 3 6.21 -1.02 19.74
C ASN A 3 4.99 -1.93 19.44
N MET A 4 3.76 -1.39 19.49
CA MET A 4 2.53 -2.12 19.16
C MET A 4 2.12 -1.94 17.70
N LEU A 5 2.80 -1.06 16.97
CA LEU A 5 2.55 -0.82 15.55
C LEU A 5 3.19 -1.93 14.73
N ARG A 6 2.61 -2.26 13.57
CA ARG A 6 3.18 -3.23 12.63
C ARG A 6 4.29 -2.63 11.76
N VAL A 7 4.95 -1.58 12.24
CA VAL A 7 6.09 -0.91 11.60
C VAL A 7 7.22 -0.79 12.61
N SER A 8 8.47 -0.80 12.15
CA SER A 8 9.59 -0.56 13.05
C SER A 8 9.62 0.91 13.51
N PRO A 9 10.23 1.22 14.67
CA PRO A 9 10.36 2.60 15.13
C PRO A 9 11.06 3.51 14.11
N GLU A 10 12.04 3.00 13.39
CA GLU A 10 12.80 3.75 12.37
C GLU A 10 11.91 4.12 11.18
N VAL A 11 11.08 3.19 10.72
CA VAL A 11 10.10 3.44 9.65
C VAL A 11 9.05 4.45 10.12
N PHE A 12 8.57 4.33 11.36
CA PHE A 12 7.63 5.28 11.94
C PHE A 12 8.18 6.71 11.92
N GLN A 13 9.42 6.90 12.38
CA GLN A 13 10.08 8.22 12.38
C GLN A 13 10.32 8.74 10.96
N SER A 14 10.62 7.84 10.01
CA SER A 14 10.80 8.21 8.61
C SER A 14 9.49 8.71 7.99
N ILE A 15 8.37 8.03 8.23
CA ILE A 15 7.05 8.47 7.75
C ILE A 15 6.70 9.81 8.39
N LEU A 16 6.88 9.94 9.70
CA LEU A 16 6.60 11.17 10.43
C LEU A 16 7.36 12.37 9.83
N GLY A 17 8.67 12.24 9.60
CA GLY A 17 9.48 13.31 9.02
C GLY A 17 9.18 13.60 7.53
N LEU A 18 8.42 12.75 6.84
CA LEU A 18 7.93 13.03 5.48
C LEU A 18 6.62 13.81 5.47
N ILE A 19 5.85 13.77 6.57
CA ILE A 19 4.50 14.33 6.63
C ILE A 19 4.35 15.46 7.66
N ASP A 20 5.34 15.70 8.53
CA ASP A 20 5.25 16.67 9.64
C ASP A 20 4.98 18.12 9.17
N ASP A 21 5.54 18.50 8.03
CA ASP A 21 5.38 19.83 7.42
C ASP A 21 4.07 19.96 6.61
N HIS A 22 3.25 18.91 6.54
CA HIS A 22 2.04 18.93 5.72
C HIS A 22 0.96 19.86 6.32
N PRO A 23 0.39 20.81 5.55
CA PRO A 23 -0.52 21.84 6.05
C PRO A 23 -1.82 21.30 6.68
N ILE A 24 -2.21 20.06 6.36
CA ILE A 24 -3.39 19.40 6.93
C ILE A 24 -3.32 19.25 8.46
N PHE A 25 -2.11 19.18 9.02
CA PHE A 25 -1.89 19.06 10.46
C PHE A 25 -1.88 20.40 11.19
N TYR A 26 -1.91 21.51 10.45
CA TYR A 26 -1.88 22.87 10.98
C TYR A 26 -3.20 23.57 10.70
N ASN A 27 -4.07 23.63 11.71
CA ASN A 27 -5.20 24.55 11.66
C ASN A 27 -4.77 25.95 12.13
N GLN A 28 -5.38 27.01 11.59
CA GLN A 28 -5.17 28.38 12.06
C GLN A 28 -5.97 28.69 13.34
N SER A 29 -6.37 27.68 14.10
CA SER A 29 -7.20 27.86 15.29
C SER A 29 -6.33 28.05 16.53
N GLY A 30 -6.84 28.79 17.51
CA GLY A 30 -6.15 28.98 18.79
C GLY A 30 -6.17 27.75 19.72
N ASN A 31 -6.71 26.61 19.25
CA ASN A 31 -6.81 25.39 20.04
C ASN A 31 -5.60 24.48 19.75
N PRO A 32 -4.94 23.92 20.77
CA PRO A 32 -3.88 22.94 20.56
C PRO A 32 -4.47 21.70 19.87
N GLN A 33 -3.92 21.35 18.71
CA GLN A 33 -4.22 20.10 18.01
C GLN A 33 -3.39 18.96 18.61
N GLU A 34 -3.93 17.73 18.56
CA GLU A 34 -3.21 16.53 18.98
C GLU A 34 -1.91 16.38 18.17
N ALA A 35 -0.84 15.91 18.81
CA ALA A 35 0.47 15.78 18.18
C ALA A 35 0.41 14.86 16.95
N ILE A 36 1.14 15.20 15.88
CA ILE A 36 1.12 14.45 14.60
C ILE A 36 1.56 12.99 14.84
N GLU A 37 2.50 12.79 15.77
CA GLU A 37 2.97 11.48 16.21
C GLU A 37 1.86 10.61 16.79
N VAL A 38 0.93 11.22 17.52
CA VAL A 38 -0.22 10.52 18.11
C VAL A 38 -1.23 10.21 17.01
N GLN A 39 -1.53 11.16 16.11
CA GLN A 39 -2.43 10.94 14.98
C GLN A 39 -1.95 9.80 14.07
N LEU A 40 -0.68 9.85 13.65
CA LEU A 40 -0.04 8.81 12.84
C LEU A 40 0.02 7.48 13.59
N GLY A 41 0.35 7.54 14.87
CA GLY A 41 0.38 6.37 15.73
C GLY A 41 -0.96 5.65 15.80
N VAL A 42 -2.04 6.37 16.09
CA VAL A 42 -3.40 5.82 16.18
C VAL A 42 -3.82 5.23 14.82
N THR A 43 -3.54 5.94 13.73
CA THR A 43 -3.84 5.49 12.37
C THR A 43 -3.14 4.16 12.05
N LEU A 44 -1.84 4.06 12.30
CA LEU A 44 -1.06 2.83 12.05
C LEU A 44 -1.45 1.70 12.99
N TYR A 45 -1.83 2.02 14.23
CA TYR A 45 -2.33 1.03 15.17
C TYR A 45 -3.64 0.42 14.68
N TRP A 46 -4.58 1.25 14.22
CA TRP A 46 -5.85 0.82 13.62
C TRP A 46 -5.62 -0.08 12.41
N MET A 47 -4.81 0.38 11.45
CA MET A 47 -4.49 -0.37 10.23
C MET A 47 -3.75 -1.69 10.51
N GLY A 48 -3.11 -1.80 11.68
CA GLY A 48 -2.47 -3.03 12.16
C GLY A 48 -3.42 -4.03 12.82
N GLN A 49 -4.67 -3.66 13.11
CA GLN A 49 -5.66 -4.56 13.71
C GLN A 49 -6.41 -5.37 12.65
N TYR A 50 -6.80 -6.59 13.04
CA TYR A 50 -7.66 -7.46 12.23
C TYR A 50 -8.63 -8.20 13.14
N GLY A 51 -9.86 -8.43 12.66
CA GLY A 51 -10.91 -9.11 13.42
C GLY A 51 -11.60 -8.18 14.43
N ASN A 52 -12.13 -8.76 15.52
CA ASN A 52 -13.03 -8.05 16.44
C ASN A 52 -12.41 -6.86 17.19
N GLY A 53 -11.08 -6.72 17.22
CA GLY A 53 -10.38 -5.57 17.83
C GLY A 53 -10.10 -4.40 16.88
N ALA A 54 -10.63 -4.45 15.64
CA ALA A 54 -10.46 -3.39 14.64
C ALA A 54 -11.64 -2.39 14.61
N SER A 55 -12.54 -2.44 15.61
CA SER A 55 -13.64 -1.50 15.70
C SER A 55 -13.13 -0.09 16.05
N LEU A 56 -13.76 0.94 15.49
CA LEU A 56 -13.43 2.34 15.81
C LEU A 56 -13.62 2.63 17.30
N GLU A 57 -14.63 2.01 17.94
CA GLU A 57 -14.92 2.15 19.36
C GLU A 57 -13.76 1.64 20.23
N ASP A 58 -13.26 0.42 19.96
CA ASP A 58 -12.15 -0.18 20.72
C ASP A 58 -10.86 0.64 20.58
N ILE A 59 -10.64 1.19 19.39
CA ILE A 59 -9.44 1.98 19.08
C ILE A 59 -9.53 3.37 19.70
N ALA A 60 -10.70 4.00 19.64
CA ALA A 60 -10.96 5.26 20.32
C ALA A 60 -10.77 5.11 21.83
N TRP A 61 -11.31 4.04 22.42
CA TRP A 61 -11.10 3.70 23.83
C TRP A 61 -9.61 3.50 24.15
N PHE A 62 -8.89 2.72 23.34
CA PHE A 62 -7.46 2.49 23.53
C PHE A 62 -6.61 3.75 23.38
N ALA A 63 -6.95 4.61 22.42
CA ALA A 63 -6.25 5.87 22.14
C ALA A 63 -6.66 7.00 23.10
N GLY A 64 -7.64 6.79 23.99
CA GLY A 64 -8.19 7.82 24.86
C GLY A 64 -8.92 8.94 24.11
N GLY A 65 -9.43 8.64 22.91
CA GLY A 65 -10.08 9.58 22.01
C GLY A 65 -11.55 9.24 21.74
N SER A 66 -12.14 9.96 20.77
CA SER A 66 -13.47 9.63 20.23
C SER A 66 -13.33 8.93 18.88
N GLU A 67 -14.36 8.19 18.45
CA GLU A 67 -14.38 7.58 17.11
C GLU A 67 -14.16 8.62 16.00
N GLY A 68 -14.76 9.81 16.14
CA GLY A 68 -14.57 10.91 15.20
C GLY A 68 -13.14 11.45 15.17
N ALA A 69 -12.40 11.37 16.28
CA ALA A 69 -10.99 11.72 16.31
C ALA A 69 -10.15 10.68 15.55
N VAL A 70 -10.44 9.38 15.72
CA VAL A 70 -9.75 8.31 14.98
C VAL A 70 -9.97 8.44 13.47
N ASP A 71 -11.21 8.70 13.06
CA ASP A 71 -11.56 8.95 11.65
C ASP A 71 -10.83 10.19 11.10
N LEU A 72 -10.86 11.31 11.83
CA LEU A 72 -10.15 12.52 11.46
C LEU A 72 -8.63 12.30 11.32
N TYR A 73 -8.00 11.65 12.29
CA TYR A 73 -6.56 11.36 12.26
C TYR A 73 -6.22 10.52 11.04
N THR A 74 -7.04 9.51 10.75
CA THR A 74 -6.85 8.66 9.57
C THR A 74 -6.93 9.49 8.30
N GLN A 75 -7.98 10.30 8.12
CA GLN A 75 -8.14 11.12 6.92
C GLN A 75 -6.97 12.09 6.72
N CYS A 76 -6.51 12.75 7.79
CA CYS A 76 -5.35 13.63 7.74
C CYS A 76 -4.07 12.89 7.34
N CYS A 77 -3.81 11.73 7.95
CA CYS A 77 -2.64 10.91 7.62
C CYS A 77 -2.67 10.39 6.17
N PHE A 78 -3.82 9.89 5.70
CA PHE A 78 -3.95 9.44 4.31
C PHE A 78 -3.74 10.58 3.34
N HIS A 79 -4.34 11.75 3.58
CA HIS A 79 -4.17 12.90 2.71
C HIS A 79 -2.69 13.35 2.62
N ALA A 80 -1.98 13.38 3.75
CA ALA A 80 -0.56 13.72 3.77
C ALA A 80 0.30 12.66 3.06
N ILE A 81 0.03 11.37 3.27
CA ILE A 81 0.77 10.27 2.61
C ILE A 81 0.49 10.26 1.10
N GLU A 82 -0.76 10.46 0.68
CA GLU A 82 -1.13 10.54 -0.73
C GLU A 82 -0.47 11.73 -1.44
N SER A 83 -0.19 12.84 -0.73
CA SER A 83 0.56 13.96 -1.30
C SER A 83 1.98 13.58 -1.76
N LEU A 84 2.53 12.50 -1.20
CA LEU A 84 3.85 11.96 -1.57
C LEU A 84 3.79 10.99 -2.76
N HIS A 85 2.60 10.69 -3.29
CA HIS A 85 2.40 9.67 -4.32
C HIS A 85 3.37 9.84 -5.49
N ASP A 86 3.46 11.03 -6.09
CA ASP A 86 4.29 11.24 -7.29
C ASP A 86 5.81 11.15 -7.01
N ALA A 87 6.22 11.30 -5.74
CA ALA A 87 7.63 11.15 -5.35
C ALA A 87 8.05 9.67 -5.25
N PHE A 88 7.11 8.77 -4.95
CA PHE A 88 7.40 7.35 -4.69
C PHE A 88 6.76 6.39 -5.69
N VAL A 89 5.72 6.82 -6.40
CA VAL A 89 4.96 6.04 -7.38
C VAL A 89 5.14 6.68 -8.75
N CYS A 90 6.08 6.14 -9.52
CA CYS A 90 6.24 6.47 -10.92
C CYS A 90 5.69 5.32 -11.76
N LEU A 91 4.87 5.64 -12.76
CA LEU A 91 4.47 4.64 -13.76
C LEU A 91 5.69 4.32 -14.63
N PRO A 92 6.04 3.04 -14.82
CA PRO A 92 7.19 2.68 -15.64
C PRO A 92 6.96 3.14 -17.08
N THR A 93 7.99 3.71 -17.66
CA THR A 93 8.02 4.14 -19.07
C THR A 93 7.88 2.93 -20.00
N VAL A 94 7.51 3.17 -21.26
CA VAL A 94 7.41 2.10 -22.27
C VAL A 94 8.73 1.34 -22.41
N LYS A 95 9.86 2.04 -22.27
CA LYS A 95 11.21 1.45 -22.35
C LYS A 95 11.50 0.55 -21.15
N GLU A 96 11.24 1.02 -19.93
CA GLU A 96 11.42 0.22 -18.71
C GLU A 96 10.54 -1.02 -18.73
N LYS A 97 9.28 -0.88 -19.15
CA LYS A 97 8.37 -2.03 -19.34
C LYS A 97 8.93 -3.07 -20.30
N GLU A 98 9.55 -2.63 -21.40
CA GLU A 98 10.10 -3.53 -22.41
C GLU A 98 11.40 -4.20 -21.95
N GLU A 99 12.25 -3.46 -21.24
CA GLU A 99 13.47 -4.01 -20.61
C GLU A 99 13.11 -5.08 -19.58
N GLU A 100 12.07 -4.86 -18.79
CA GLU A 100 11.62 -5.81 -17.78
C GLU A 100 10.98 -7.06 -18.40
N LYS A 101 10.22 -6.92 -19.50
CA LYS A 101 9.76 -8.07 -20.31
C LYS A 101 10.92 -8.92 -20.81
N CYS A 102 11.92 -8.28 -21.41
CA CYS A 102 13.11 -8.97 -21.92
C CYS A 102 13.84 -9.70 -20.80
N TRP A 103 14.03 -9.05 -19.64
CA TRP A 103 14.63 -9.68 -18.47
C TRP A 103 13.84 -10.91 -18.03
N MET A 104 12.50 -10.82 -17.98
CA MET A 104 11.63 -11.93 -17.59
C MET A 104 11.67 -13.09 -18.59
N ASP A 105 11.67 -12.82 -19.90
CA ASP A 105 11.80 -13.86 -20.94
C ASP A 105 13.15 -14.61 -20.88
N GLU A 106 14.22 -13.92 -20.46
CA GLU A 106 15.55 -14.51 -20.31
C GLU A 106 15.69 -15.33 -19.02
N HIS A 107 15.01 -14.93 -17.94
CA HIS A 107 15.19 -15.52 -16.60
C HIS A 107 14.08 -16.49 -16.20
N LEU A 108 12.90 -16.38 -16.80
CA LEU A 108 11.76 -17.25 -16.55
C LEU A 108 11.54 -18.12 -17.78
N GLY A 109 11.43 -19.44 -17.61
CA GLY A 109 11.20 -20.40 -18.70
C GLY A 109 9.83 -20.30 -19.40
N PHE A 110 9.13 -19.17 -19.26
CA PHE A 110 7.79 -18.88 -19.78
C PHE A 110 7.84 -17.87 -20.93
N LYS A 111 8.79 -18.07 -21.84
CA LYS A 111 9.03 -17.22 -23.01
C LYS A 111 7.75 -17.03 -23.84
N ASP A 112 7.49 -15.79 -24.26
CA ASP A 112 6.37 -15.37 -25.13
C ASP A 112 4.95 -15.51 -24.51
N THR A 113 4.81 -16.00 -23.26
CA THR A 113 3.49 -16.12 -22.59
C THR A 113 3.15 -14.96 -21.65
N TRP A 114 4.12 -14.07 -21.42
CA TRP A 114 4.06 -13.00 -20.43
C TRP A 114 3.93 -11.58 -21.04
N CYS A 115 3.68 -11.48 -22.35
CA CYS A 115 3.53 -10.20 -23.05
C CYS A 115 2.07 -9.88 -23.41
N ASP A 116 1.77 -8.59 -23.55
CA ASP A 116 0.53 -8.06 -24.12
C ASP A 116 -0.78 -8.48 -23.43
N GLY A 117 -0.83 -8.30 -22.10
CA GLY A 117 -2.07 -8.39 -21.31
C GLY A 117 -2.43 -9.80 -20.82
N TRP A 118 -1.67 -10.83 -21.18
CA TRP A 118 -1.73 -12.13 -20.52
C TRP A 118 -0.64 -12.22 -19.47
N VAL A 119 -1.02 -12.40 -18.20
CA VAL A 119 -0.11 -12.46 -17.03
C VAL A 119 0.64 -11.15 -16.72
N MET A 120 0.32 -10.04 -17.39
CA MET A 120 0.75 -8.70 -17.00
C MET A 120 -0.22 -8.08 -15.99
N TYR A 121 0.34 -7.45 -14.94
CA TYR A 121 -0.37 -6.52 -14.07
C TYR A 121 -0.53 -5.20 -14.84
N ASP A 122 -1.55 -5.09 -15.70
CA ASP A 122 -1.88 -3.88 -16.45
C ASP A 122 -2.52 -2.77 -15.60
N GLY A 123 -2.52 -2.94 -14.27
CA GLY A 123 -3.22 -2.07 -13.32
C GLY A 123 -4.68 -2.46 -13.08
N THR A 124 -5.22 -3.46 -13.80
CA THR A 124 -6.56 -4.00 -13.58
C THR A 124 -6.45 -5.30 -12.79
N ILE A 125 -6.79 -5.28 -11.50
CA ILE A 125 -6.88 -6.50 -10.70
C ILE A 125 -8.10 -7.31 -11.18
N PHE A 126 -7.90 -8.20 -12.14
CA PHE A 126 -8.84 -9.28 -12.38
C PHE A 126 -8.71 -10.28 -11.23
N VAL A 127 -9.78 -10.44 -10.44
CA VAL A 127 -9.86 -11.53 -9.47
C VAL A 127 -9.94 -12.84 -10.24
N LEU A 128 -8.81 -13.53 -10.36
CA LEU A 128 -8.77 -14.90 -10.86
C LEU A 128 -9.53 -15.79 -9.86
N HIS A 129 -10.76 -16.15 -10.19
CA HIS A 129 -11.62 -17.03 -9.40
C HIS A 129 -11.01 -18.43 -9.16
N ALA A 130 -10.11 -18.87 -10.03
CA ALA A 130 -9.34 -20.09 -9.85
C ALA A 130 -7.98 -20.00 -10.55
N LYS A 131 -6.97 -20.69 -9.98
CA LYS A 131 -5.64 -20.83 -10.58
C LYS A 131 -5.77 -21.53 -11.95
N PRO A 132 -5.25 -20.97 -13.05
CA PRO A 132 -5.21 -21.69 -14.30
C PRO A 132 -4.32 -22.92 -14.14
N GLY A 133 -4.89 -24.10 -14.39
CA GLY A 133 -4.15 -25.36 -14.41
C GLY A 133 -3.19 -25.34 -15.59
N ILE A 134 -1.89 -25.40 -15.31
CA ILE A 134 -0.87 -25.56 -16.33
C ILE A 134 -1.06 -26.96 -16.95
N LEU A 135 -1.64 -27.01 -18.15
CA LEU A 135 -1.61 -28.20 -19.00
C LEU A 135 -0.40 -28.08 -19.93
N ILE A 136 0.75 -28.58 -19.47
CA ILE A 136 1.84 -28.94 -20.37
C ILE A 136 1.54 -30.35 -20.88
N SER A 137 1.39 -30.50 -22.20
CA SER A 137 1.65 -31.80 -22.85
C SER A 137 2.65 -31.57 -23.98
N PRO A 138 3.89 -32.05 -23.86
CA PRO A 138 4.85 -32.05 -24.95
C PRO A 138 4.66 -33.34 -25.77
N ALA A 139 3.76 -33.34 -26.75
CA ALA A 139 3.75 -34.35 -27.81
C ALA A 139 2.73 -34.01 -28.91
N ASN A 140 3.19 -33.41 -30.01
CA ASN A 140 3.13 -34.08 -31.30
C ASN A 140 4.01 -33.36 -32.32
N LEU A 141 5.15 -34.00 -32.55
CA LEU A 141 5.92 -33.98 -33.78
C LEU A 141 5.00 -34.43 -34.96
N ILE A 142 5.44 -34.10 -36.18
CA ILE A 142 5.12 -34.71 -37.50
C ILE A 142 3.84 -34.27 -38.25
N MET A 143 4.10 -33.47 -39.29
CA MET A 143 3.52 -33.40 -40.65
C MET A 143 2.00 -33.53 -40.88
N GLY A 144 1.47 -32.49 -41.53
CA GLY A 144 0.27 -32.47 -42.35
C GLY A 144 0.18 -31.13 -43.07
#